data_AF-A0A0Q8H7Y0-F1
#
_entry.id   AF-A0A0Q8H7Y0-F1
#
_cell.length_a   1.000
_cell.length_b   1.000
_cell.length_c   1.000
_cell.angle_alpha   90.00
_cell.angle_beta   90.00
_cell.angle_gamma   90.00
#
_symmetry.space_group_name_H-M   'P 1'
#
loop_
_entity.id
_entity.type
_entity.pdbx_description
1 polymer ?
#
loop_
_entity_poly.entity_id
_entity_poly.type
_entity_poly.pdbx_seq_one_letter_code
_entity_poly.pdbx_strand_id
1 'polypeptide(L)'
;MAMNLNDEQLKAERRRLAAAFDDVLNEPVPDRLKALLVEPVVDLGAVRAQRRSMSNWAAWGGMAATLVLGTLIGTRLAPSPGGDERLVASGAIATALEQQLASAPGGEVAVQLSFKAKDGRWCRSFTTSAVAGLACREADGAWALQQVATAGAAGGGMRQAASSLPPAVLTAVDEAMAGEALNAEQERAVRDAGWAP
;
A
#
# COMPACT_ATOMS: atom_id res chain seq x y z
N MET A 1 -32.26 -10.34 -49.31
CA MET A 1 -31.97 -11.17 -50.50
C MET A 1 -30.93 -10.45 -51.37
N ALA A 2 -29.68 -10.37 -50.93
CA ALA A 2 -28.59 -9.66 -51.63
C ALA A 2 -27.21 -10.31 -51.34
N MET A 3 -27.04 -10.97 -50.18
CA MET A 3 -25.81 -11.70 -49.82
C MET A 3 -25.53 -12.94 -50.69
N ASN A 4 -26.58 -13.61 -51.21
CA ASN A 4 -26.44 -14.83 -52.01
C ASN A 4 -25.92 -14.58 -53.43
N LEU A 5 -26.06 -13.35 -53.95
CA LEU A 5 -25.60 -13.00 -55.30
C LEU A 5 -24.06 -12.92 -55.35
N ASN A 6 -23.44 -12.41 -54.28
CA ASN A 6 -22.00 -12.22 -54.20
C ASN A 6 -21.23 -13.54 -54.02
N ASP A 7 -21.79 -14.52 -53.31
CA ASP A 7 -21.16 -15.83 -53.09
C ASP A 7 -21.18 -16.68 -54.38
N GLU A 8 -22.29 -16.67 -55.13
CA GLU A 8 -22.36 -17.34 -56.43
C GLU A 8 -21.46 -16.67 -57.47
N GLN A 9 -21.32 -15.34 -57.44
CA GLN A 9 -20.35 -14.61 -58.26
C GLN A 9 -18.90 -14.99 -57.91
N LEU A 10 -18.55 -15.04 -56.62
CA LEU A 10 -17.21 -15.45 -56.17
C LEU A 10 -16.89 -16.90 -56.56
N LYS A 11 -17.86 -17.81 -56.47
CA LYS A 11 -17.70 -19.21 -56.93
C LYS A 11 -17.54 -19.32 -58.44
N ALA A 12 -18.23 -18.48 -59.21
CA ALA A 12 -18.10 -18.43 -60.66
C ALA A 12 -16.70 -17.95 -61.08
N GLU A 13 -16.21 -16.87 -60.45
CA GLU A 13 -14.85 -16.34 -60.71
C GLU A 13 -13.76 -17.33 -60.28
N ARG A 14 -13.91 -17.99 -59.12
CA ARG A 14 -12.99 -19.04 -58.69
C ARG A 14 -12.93 -20.21 -59.66
N ARG A 15 -14.08 -20.65 -60.19
CA ARG A 15 -14.15 -21.71 -61.21
C ARG A 15 -13.46 -21.29 -62.51
N ARG A 16 -13.64 -20.05 -62.94
CA ARG A 16 -13.00 -19.50 -64.14
C ARG A 16 -11.49 -19.45 -64.00
N LEU A 17 -10.99 -18.97 -62.86
CA LEU A 17 -9.56 -18.95 -62.57
C LEU A 17 -9.00 -20.37 -62.47
N ALA A 18 -9.65 -21.27 -61.73
CA ALA A 18 -9.21 -22.66 -61.62
C ALA A 18 -9.10 -23.33 -62.99
N ALA A 19 -10.11 -23.17 -63.86
CA ALA A 19 -10.09 -23.72 -65.21
C ALA A 19 -8.96 -23.16 -66.08
N ALA A 20 -8.59 -21.88 -65.90
CA ALA A 20 -7.49 -21.26 -66.64
C ALA A 20 -6.11 -21.79 -66.25
N PHE A 21 -5.96 -22.28 -65.02
CA PHE A 21 -4.70 -22.82 -64.47
C PHE A 21 -4.69 -24.35 -64.36
N ASP A 22 -5.76 -25.03 -64.77
CA ASP A 22 -5.92 -26.48 -64.62
C ASP A 22 -4.83 -27.25 -65.39
N ASP A 23 -4.49 -26.80 -66.59
CA ASP A 23 -3.44 -27.41 -67.42
C ASP A 23 -2.06 -27.36 -66.74
N VAL A 24 -1.74 -26.24 -66.07
CA VAL A 24 -0.48 -26.05 -65.32
C VAL A 24 -0.41 -26.95 -64.08
N LEU A 25 -1.54 -27.23 -63.44
CA LEU A 25 -1.60 -28.12 -62.27
C LEU A 25 -1.42 -29.60 -62.64
N ASN A 26 -1.73 -29.97 -63.88
CA ASN A 26 -1.59 -31.34 -64.39
C ASN A 26 -0.19 -31.65 -64.92
N GLU A 27 0.70 -30.66 -65.03
CA GLU A 27 2.09 -30.88 -65.41
C GLU A 27 2.84 -31.67 -64.31
N PRO A 28 3.60 -32.72 -64.66
CA PRO A 28 4.38 -33.45 -63.67
C PRO A 28 5.36 -32.52 -62.97
N VAL A 29 5.33 -32.52 -61.63
CA VAL A 29 6.22 -31.69 -60.80
C VAL A 29 7.70 -31.91 -61.21
N PRO A 30 8.46 -30.84 -61.51
CA PRO A 30 9.86 -30.93 -61.93
C PRO A 30 10.73 -31.72 -60.94
N ASP A 31 11.65 -32.53 -61.46
CA ASP A 31 12.48 -33.42 -60.65
C ASP A 31 13.39 -32.68 -59.65
N ARG A 32 13.78 -31.43 -59.96
CA ARG A 32 14.50 -30.55 -59.02
C ARG A 32 13.73 -30.30 -57.72
N LEU A 33 12.39 -30.28 -57.76
CA LEU A 33 11.55 -30.09 -56.58
C LEU A 33 11.32 -31.40 -55.84
N LYS A 34 11.18 -32.52 -56.58
CA LYS A 34 11.11 -33.86 -55.98
C LYS A 34 12.40 -34.21 -55.23
N ALA A 35 13.56 -33.81 -55.76
CA ALA A 35 14.85 -34.01 -55.12
C ALA A 35 14.97 -33.30 -53.76
N LEU A 36 14.24 -32.18 -53.56
CA LEU A 36 14.22 -31.46 -52.27
C LEU A 36 13.36 -32.15 -51.21
N LEU A 37 12.42 -33.02 -51.62
CA LEU A 37 11.54 -33.77 -50.70
C LEU A 37 12.19 -35.04 -50.15
N VAL A 38 13.42 -35.34 -50.54
CA VAL A 38 14.20 -36.50 -50.06
C VAL A 38 14.72 -36.25 -48.63
N GLU A 39 14.70 -35.01 -48.15
CA GLU A 39 15.01 -34.70 -46.76
C GLU A 39 13.84 -35.05 -45.82
N PRO A 40 14.11 -35.56 -44.61
CA PRO A 40 13.07 -35.92 -43.66
C PRO A 40 12.26 -34.68 -43.29
N VAL A 41 10.96 -34.70 -43.62
CA VAL A 41 10.01 -33.67 -43.19
C VAL A 41 10.05 -33.58 -41.66
N VAL A 42 10.58 -32.47 -41.15
CA VAL A 42 10.66 -32.22 -39.70
C VAL A 42 9.23 -32.03 -39.17
N ASP A 43 8.79 -32.92 -38.28
CA ASP A 43 7.48 -32.81 -37.64
C ASP A 43 7.45 -31.63 -36.66
N LEU A 44 6.97 -30.49 -37.17
CA LEU A 44 6.73 -29.28 -36.38
C LEU A 44 5.55 -29.43 -35.41
N GLY A 45 4.73 -30.48 -35.55
CA GLY A 45 3.62 -30.82 -34.67
C GLY A 45 4.11 -31.22 -33.28
N ALA A 46 5.13 -32.09 -33.22
CA ALA A 46 5.75 -32.51 -31.96
C ALA A 46 6.34 -31.32 -31.17
N VAL A 47 7.05 -30.41 -31.86
CA VAL A 47 7.65 -29.22 -31.23
C VAL A 47 6.58 -28.25 -30.72
N ARG A 48 5.47 -28.07 -31.46
CA ARG A 48 4.35 -27.22 -31.03
C ARG A 48 3.58 -27.80 -29.85
N ALA A 49 3.40 -29.12 -29.80
CA ALA A 49 2.74 -29.80 -28.70
C ALA A 49 3.52 -29.64 -27.39
N GLN A 50 4.85 -29.77 -27.46
CA GLN A 50 5.74 -29.64 -26.30
C GLN A 50 5.73 -28.22 -25.70
N ARG A 51 5.75 -27.16 -26.54
CA ARG A 51 5.69 -25.76 -26.06
C ARG A 51 4.36 -25.42 -25.38
N ARG A 52 3.24 -25.95 -25.86
CA ARG A 52 1.91 -25.72 -25.26
C ARG A 52 1.76 -26.33 -23.87
N SER A 53 2.35 -27.51 -23.66
CA SER A 53 2.33 -28.18 -22.35
C SER A 53 3.04 -27.37 -21.25
N MET A 54 4.19 -26.77 -21.57
CA MET A 54 4.97 -25.99 -20.60
C MET A 54 4.34 -24.62 -20.27
N SER A 55 3.62 -24.02 -21.21
CA SER A 55 3.01 -22.69 -21.03
C SER A 55 1.93 -22.66 -19.95
N ASN A 56 1.18 -23.75 -19.77
CA ASN A 56 0.08 -23.79 -18.81
C ASN A 56 0.58 -23.96 -17.36
N TRP A 57 1.64 -24.75 -17.12
CA TRP A 57 2.26 -24.85 -15.80
C TRP A 57 2.96 -23.54 -15.43
N ALA A 58 3.74 -22.96 -16.35
CA ALA A 58 4.53 -21.76 -16.08
C ALA A 58 3.64 -20.52 -15.82
N ALA A 59 2.51 -20.40 -16.53
CA ALA A 59 1.56 -19.31 -16.30
C ALA A 59 0.91 -19.37 -14.91
N TRP A 60 0.62 -20.57 -14.40
CA TRP A 60 -0.04 -20.72 -13.09
C TRP A 60 0.98 -20.66 -11.94
N GLY A 61 2.20 -21.19 -12.15
CA GLY A 61 3.28 -21.11 -11.17
C GLY A 61 3.81 -19.70 -10.93
N GLY A 62 3.87 -18.87 -11.98
CA GLY A 62 4.31 -17.47 -11.85
C GLY A 62 3.41 -16.62 -10.96
N MET A 63 2.08 -16.80 -11.05
CA MET A 63 1.11 -16.04 -10.25
C MET A 63 1.14 -16.43 -8.76
N ALA A 64 1.31 -17.72 -8.46
CA ALA A 64 1.47 -18.17 -7.07
C ALA A 64 2.80 -17.67 -6.47
N ALA A 65 3.88 -17.69 -7.26
CA ALA A 65 5.20 -17.25 -6.81
C ALA A 65 5.23 -15.74 -6.50
N THR A 66 4.58 -14.89 -7.30
CA THR A 66 4.51 -13.45 -7.00
C THR A 66 3.68 -13.17 -5.76
N LEU A 67 2.61 -13.94 -5.51
CA LEU A 67 1.80 -13.81 -4.30
C LEU A 67 2.61 -14.23 -3.07
N VAL A 68 3.28 -15.39 -3.10
CA VAL A 68 4.13 -15.88 -2.00
C VAL A 68 5.30 -14.94 -1.73
N LEU A 69 5.96 -14.42 -2.77
CA LEU A 69 7.05 -13.49 -2.62
C LEU A 69 6.56 -12.14 -2.07
N GLY A 70 5.44 -11.65 -2.58
CA GLY A 70 4.78 -10.43 -2.09
C GLY A 70 4.30 -10.56 -0.65
N THR A 71 3.75 -11.70 -0.23
CA THR A 71 3.31 -11.93 1.15
C THR A 71 4.49 -12.15 2.11
N LEU A 72 5.55 -12.84 1.69
CA LEU A 72 6.76 -13.00 2.52
C LEU A 72 7.48 -11.66 2.73
N ILE A 73 7.67 -10.89 1.67
CA ILE A 73 8.27 -9.55 1.79
C ILE A 73 7.34 -8.62 2.56
N GLY A 74 6.05 -8.65 2.24
CA GLY A 74 5.00 -7.87 2.89
C GLY A 74 4.93 -8.13 4.39
N THR A 75 4.93 -9.38 4.84
CA THR A 75 4.85 -9.73 6.29
C THR A 75 6.12 -9.43 7.07
N ARG A 76 7.29 -9.34 6.41
CA ARG A 76 8.56 -8.98 7.07
C ARG A 76 8.72 -7.48 7.24
N LEU A 77 8.11 -6.69 6.36
CA LEU A 77 8.15 -5.23 6.36
C LEU A 77 6.87 -4.60 6.93
N ALA A 78 5.78 -5.36 7.00
CA ALA A 78 4.56 -4.93 7.65
C ALA A 78 4.76 -4.90 9.17
N PRO A 79 4.25 -3.87 9.86
CA PRO A 79 4.13 -3.91 11.30
C PRO A 79 3.32 -5.15 11.70
N SER A 80 3.83 -5.90 12.68
CA SER A 80 3.28 -7.20 13.10
C SER A 80 1.82 -7.08 13.56
N PRO A 81 0.85 -7.77 12.94
CA PRO A 81 -0.55 -7.78 13.39
C PRO A 81 -0.72 -8.80 14.53
N GLY A 82 -0.08 -8.54 15.67
CA GLY A 82 -0.10 -9.47 16.80
C GLY A 82 0.74 -9.14 18.03
N GLY A 83 1.41 -7.98 18.07
CA GLY A 83 1.66 -7.30 19.34
C GLY A 83 0.60 -6.23 19.49
N ASP A 84 0.11 -5.94 20.71
CA ASP A 84 -0.87 -4.89 21.00
C ASP A 84 -0.83 -3.79 19.94
N GLU A 85 -1.88 -3.72 19.13
CA GLU A 85 -1.98 -2.95 17.88
C GLU A 85 -2.09 -1.45 18.22
N ARG A 86 -1.05 -0.98 18.89
CA ARG A 86 -0.96 0.29 19.57
C ARG A 86 -0.10 1.17 18.72
N LEU A 87 -0.70 2.22 18.19
CA LEU A 87 0.01 3.23 17.43
C LEU A 87 1.00 3.91 18.38
N VAL A 88 2.30 3.77 18.12
CA VAL A 88 3.35 4.41 18.89
C VAL A 88 3.80 5.67 18.17
N ALA A 89 3.91 6.78 18.90
CA ALA A 89 4.50 8.00 18.38
C ALA A 89 5.96 7.74 17.99
N SER A 90 6.37 8.24 16.82
CA SER A 90 7.73 8.08 16.30
C SER A 90 8.26 9.39 15.76
N GLY A 91 9.56 9.44 15.47
CA GLY A 91 10.22 10.61 14.88
C GLY A 91 10.06 11.88 15.74
N ALA A 92 9.74 12.99 15.08
CA ALA A 92 9.63 14.31 15.73
C ALA A 92 8.60 14.35 16.87
N ILE A 93 7.48 13.61 16.73
CA ILE A 93 6.45 13.55 17.79
C ILE A 93 7.00 12.83 19.02
N ALA A 94 7.66 11.68 18.86
CA ALA A 94 8.27 10.97 19.98
C ALA A 94 9.32 11.83 20.70
N THR A 95 10.20 12.50 19.95
CA THR A 95 11.22 13.37 20.52
C THR A 95 10.61 14.55 21.29
N ALA A 96 9.57 15.18 20.74
CA ALA A 96 8.87 16.27 21.41
C ALA A 96 8.17 15.81 22.71
N LEU A 97 7.49 14.67 22.65
CA LEU A 97 6.83 14.07 23.82
C LEU A 97 7.83 13.65 24.91
N GLU A 98 9.07 13.32 24.56
CA GLU A 98 10.09 12.97 25.53
C GLU A 98 10.77 14.21 26.15
N GLN A 99 11.11 15.22 25.34
CA GLN A 99 12.07 16.26 25.74
C GLN A 99 11.47 17.67 25.92
N GLN A 100 10.45 18.00 25.14
CA GLN A 100 9.90 19.36 25.13
C GLN A 100 9.02 19.57 26.37
N LEU A 101 9.02 20.78 26.91
CA LEU A 101 8.05 21.20 27.93
C LEU A 101 6.79 21.73 27.24
N ALA A 102 5.61 21.52 27.82
CA ALA A 102 4.37 22.09 27.32
C ALA A 102 4.40 23.63 27.33
N SER A 103 5.20 24.25 28.20
CA SER A 103 5.41 25.70 28.23
C SER A 103 6.43 26.22 27.22
N ALA A 104 7.13 25.35 26.50
CA ALA A 104 8.12 25.77 25.51
C ALA A 104 7.42 26.40 24.28
N PRO A 105 8.04 27.39 23.61
CA PRO A 105 7.50 27.92 22.37
C PRO A 105 7.29 26.79 21.35
N GLY A 106 6.17 26.85 20.62
CA GLY A 106 5.80 25.83 19.64
C GLY A 106 6.79 25.74 18.48
N GLY A 107 7.00 24.53 17.98
CA GLY A 107 7.76 24.23 16.76
C GLY A 107 6.93 23.40 15.78
N GLU A 108 7.56 22.49 15.04
CA GLU A 108 6.86 21.52 14.16
C GLU A 108 5.86 20.65 14.94
N VAL A 109 6.25 20.27 16.16
CA VAL A 109 5.38 19.65 17.16
C VAL A 109 5.34 20.60 18.36
N ALA A 110 4.15 20.85 18.87
CA ALA A 110 3.94 21.64 20.08
C ALA A 110 3.18 20.79 21.11
N VAL A 111 3.83 20.46 22.21
CA VAL A 111 3.17 19.82 23.36
C VAL A 111 2.28 20.84 24.05
N GLN A 112 1.04 20.47 24.33
CA GLN A 112 0.03 21.37 24.90
C GLN A 112 -0.16 21.14 26.40
N LEU A 113 -0.31 19.88 26.81
CA LEU A 113 -0.58 19.50 28.20
C LEU A 113 0.21 18.23 28.56
N SER A 114 0.55 18.12 29.83
CA SER A 114 1.13 16.92 30.45
C SER A 114 0.40 16.63 31.74
N PHE A 115 -0.01 15.39 31.98
CA PHE A 115 -0.81 15.04 33.15
C PHE A 115 -0.65 13.56 33.53
N LYS A 116 -1.03 13.21 34.75
CA LYS A 116 -1.14 11.81 35.18
C LYS A 116 -2.54 11.29 34.86
N ALA A 117 -2.62 10.18 34.13
CA ALA A 117 -3.88 9.53 33.82
C ALA A 117 -4.41 8.71 35.01
N LYS A 118 -5.70 8.37 34.96
CA LYS A 118 -6.40 7.57 35.99
C LYS A 118 -5.78 6.19 36.20
N ASP A 119 -5.12 5.66 35.18
CA ASP A 119 -4.37 4.39 35.23
C ASP A 119 -2.92 4.54 35.73
N GLY A 120 -2.50 5.76 36.08
CA GLY A 120 -1.18 6.07 36.59
C GLY A 120 -0.13 6.36 35.52
N ARG A 121 -0.43 6.20 34.22
CA ARG A 121 0.51 6.55 33.14
C ARG A 121 0.66 8.06 33.01
N TRP A 122 1.82 8.50 32.54
CA TRP A 122 2.00 9.89 32.12
C TRP A 122 1.43 10.06 30.73
N CYS A 123 0.52 11.02 30.54
CA CYS A 123 -0.06 11.31 29.24
C CYS A 123 0.20 12.76 28.84
N ARG A 124 0.42 12.97 27.55
CA ARG A 124 0.78 14.26 26.96
C ARG A 124 0.01 14.48 25.67
N SER A 125 -0.55 15.68 25.51
CA SER A 125 -1.23 16.08 24.27
C SER A 125 -0.33 16.94 23.41
N PHE A 126 -0.44 16.80 22.09
CA PHE A 126 0.41 17.50 21.14
C PHE A 126 -0.38 17.98 19.94
N THR A 127 0.18 18.96 19.24
CA THR A 127 -0.33 19.47 17.96
C THR A 127 0.82 19.62 16.97
N THR A 128 0.53 19.35 15.71
CA THR A 128 1.36 19.66 14.54
C THR A 128 0.55 20.52 13.57
N SER A 129 1.10 20.84 12.40
CA SER A 129 0.34 21.50 11.33
C SER A 129 -0.80 20.66 10.74
N ALA A 130 -0.70 19.32 10.81
CA ALA A 130 -1.65 18.41 10.16
C ALA A 130 -2.54 17.64 11.13
N VAL A 131 -2.01 17.29 12.31
CA VAL A 131 -2.68 16.44 13.30
C VAL A 131 -2.45 16.93 14.71
N ALA A 132 -3.37 16.57 15.60
CA ALA A 132 -3.25 16.70 17.04
C ALA A 132 -3.60 15.36 17.70
N GLY A 133 -3.05 15.10 18.88
CA GLY A 133 -3.31 13.84 19.56
C GLY A 133 -2.97 13.83 21.03
N LEU A 134 -3.33 12.72 21.67
CA LEU A 134 -3.01 12.34 23.04
C LEU A 134 -2.15 11.08 23.00
N ALA A 135 -1.01 11.10 23.68
CA ALA A 135 -0.14 9.95 23.86
C ALA A 135 0.09 9.66 25.34
N CYS A 136 0.15 8.39 25.71
CA CYS A 136 0.47 7.95 27.07
C CYS A 136 1.75 7.14 27.07
N ARG A 137 2.57 7.33 28.10
CA ARG A 137 3.85 6.64 28.26
C ARG A 137 3.63 5.24 28.78
N GLU A 138 4.29 4.32 28.12
CA GLU A 138 4.21 2.89 28.38
C GLU A 138 5.36 2.41 29.24
N ALA A 139 5.22 1.20 29.79
CA ALA A 139 6.23 0.61 30.66
C ALA A 139 7.57 0.35 29.94
N ASP A 140 7.55 0.16 28.62
CA ASP A 140 8.72 0.04 27.76
C ASP A 140 9.36 1.39 27.39
N GLY A 141 8.79 2.50 27.88
CA GLY A 141 9.23 3.87 27.61
C GLY A 141 8.66 4.47 26.32
N ALA A 142 7.89 3.71 25.54
CA ALA A 142 7.27 4.21 24.32
C ALA A 142 6.08 5.13 24.61
N TRP A 143 5.81 6.05 23.69
CA TRP A 143 4.63 6.92 23.74
C TRP A 143 3.52 6.36 22.87
N ALA A 144 2.52 5.71 23.46
CA ALA A 144 1.38 5.15 22.76
C ALA A 144 0.30 6.20 22.50
N LEU A 145 -0.06 6.42 21.23
CA LEU A 145 -1.15 7.26 20.79
C LEU A 145 -2.49 6.66 21.22
N GLN A 146 -3.24 7.40 22.02
CA GLN A 146 -4.58 7.03 22.49
C GLN A 146 -5.67 7.62 21.60
N GLN A 147 -5.46 8.85 21.13
CA GLN A 147 -6.37 9.55 20.22
C GLN A 147 -5.58 10.43 19.28
N VAL A 148 -5.94 10.43 18.00
CA VAL A 148 -5.41 11.34 16.98
C VAL A 148 -6.58 11.92 16.20
N ALA A 149 -6.50 13.20 15.87
CA ALA A 149 -7.45 13.89 15.01
C ALA A 149 -6.70 14.84 14.08
N THR A 150 -7.32 15.19 12.96
CA THR A 150 -6.79 16.24 12.08
C THR A 150 -6.75 17.56 12.84
N ALA A 151 -5.64 18.30 12.69
CA ALA A 151 -5.56 19.66 13.22
C ALA A 151 -6.56 20.52 12.44
N GLY A 152 -7.47 21.20 13.14
CA GLY A 152 -8.37 22.16 12.51
C GLY A 152 -7.56 23.30 11.89
N ALA A 153 -7.96 23.77 10.70
CA ALA A 153 -7.36 24.94 10.10
C ALA A 153 -7.41 26.11 11.10
N ALA A 154 -6.26 26.75 11.35
CA ALA A 154 -6.18 27.92 12.22
C ALA A 154 -7.04 29.04 11.63
N GLY A 155 -8.30 29.12 12.04
CA GLY A 155 -9.21 30.20 11.66
C GLY A 155 -8.59 31.54 12.11
N GLY A 156 -8.44 32.47 11.17
CA GLY A 156 -7.80 33.78 11.35
C GLY A 156 -8.61 34.76 12.19
N GLY A 157 -8.94 34.38 13.43
CA GLY A 157 -9.60 35.22 14.43
C GLY A 157 -8.93 35.06 15.79
N MET A 158 -9.06 36.09 16.63
CA MET A 158 -8.47 36.21 17.97
C MET A 158 -8.42 34.87 18.72
N ARG A 159 -7.22 34.32 18.91
CA ARG A 159 -6.99 33.04 19.59
C ARG A 159 -7.14 33.24 21.09
N GLN A 160 -8.23 32.75 21.67
CA GLN A 160 -8.32 32.55 23.11
C GLN A 160 -7.27 31.51 23.54
N ALA A 161 -6.72 31.68 24.75
CA ALA A 161 -5.68 30.83 25.36
C ALA A 161 -6.10 29.37 25.64
N ALA A 162 -7.10 28.85 24.92
CA ALA A 162 -7.51 27.46 24.96
C ALA A 162 -6.69 26.67 23.92
N SER A 163 -6.12 25.56 24.37
CA SER A 163 -5.38 24.57 23.60
C SER A 163 -5.96 24.36 22.20
N SER A 164 -5.11 24.39 21.17
CA SER A 164 -5.44 24.11 19.76
C SER A 164 -5.80 22.64 19.48
N LEU A 165 -6.33 21.94 20.48
CA LEU A 165 -6.68 20.54 20.40
C LEU A 165 -8.10 20.38 19.82
N PRO A 166 -8.29 19.52 18.82
CA PRO A 166 -9.61 19.16 18.31
C PRO A 166 -10.51 18.59 19.41
N PRO A 167 -11.85 18.75 19.30
CA PRO A 167 -12.79 18.26 20.32
C PRO A 167 -12.59 16.80 20.71
N ALA A 168 -12.32 15.92 19.74
CA ALA A 168 -12.07 14.50 20.02
C ALA A 168 -10.85 14.28 20.93
N VAL A 169 -9.80 15.09 20.79
CA VAL A 169 -8.60 14.99 21.64
C VAL A 169 -8.89 15.57 23.03
N LEU A 170 -9.66 16.66 23.12
CA LEU A 170 -10.07 17.23 24.41
C LEU A 170 -10.91 16.23 25.21
N THR A 171 -11.89 15.57 24.59
CA THR A 171 -12.67 14.51 25.24
C THR A 171 -11.79 13.37 25.75
N ALA A 172 -10.84 12.90 24.95
CA ALA A 172 -9.91 11.85 25.38
C ALA A 172 -9.02 12.29 26.55
N VAL A 173 -8.62 13.56 26.59
CA VAL A 173 -7.88 14.16 27.71
C VAL A 173 -8.73 14.16 28.97
N ASP A 174 -9.97 14.66 28.91
CA ASP A 174 -10.88 14.72 30.06
C ASP A 174 -11.23 13.32 30.60
N GLU A 175 -11.40 12.34 29.73
CA GLU A 175 -11.66 10.95 30.10
C GLU A 175 -10.46 10.29 30.79
N ALA A 176 -9.24 10.57 30.31
CA ALA A 176 -8.03 9.95 30.83
C ALA A 176 -7.49 10.65 32.09
N MET A 177 -7.67 11.95 32.24
CA MET A 177 -7.00 12.77 33.27
C MET A 177 -7.50 12.46 34.69
N ALA A 178 -6.57 12.21 35.62
CA ALA A 178 -6.91 11.93 37.02
C ALA A 178 -7.10 13.19 37.89
N GLY A 179 -6.48 14.32 37.50
CA GLY A 179 -6.42 15.53 38.29
C GLY A 179 -6.13 16.76 37.41
N GLU A 180 -5.28 17.67 37.86
CA GLU A 180 -4.87 18.83 37.06
C GLU A 180 -3.68 18.51 36.15
N ALA A 181 -3.52 19.28 35.08
CA ALA A 181 -2.32 19.26 34.26
C ALA A 181 -1.11 19.75 35.06
N LEU A 182 0.07 19.21 34.74
CA LEU A 182 1.33 19.63 35.35
C LEU A 182 1.63 21.09 35.01
N ASN A 183 2.08 21.84 36.02
CA ASN A 183 2.72 23.12 35.78
C ASN A 183 4.15 22.94 35.24
N ALA A 184 4.79 24.06 34.86
CA ALA A 184 6.11 24.04 34.22
C ALA A 184 7.21 23.43 35.11
N GLU A 185 7.17 23.67 36.43
CA GLU A 185 8.13 23.14 37.39
C GLU A 185 7.95 21.63 37.57
N GLN A 186 6.72 21.17 37.74
CA GLN A 186 6.38 19.76 37.90
C GLN A 186 6.74 18.97 36.64
N GLU A 187 6.41 19.52 35.47
CA GLU A 187 6.73 18.90 34.18
C GLU A 187 8.24 18.75 33.99
N ARG A 188 9.03 19.79 34.31
CA ARG A 188 10.49 19.71 34.30
C ARG A 188 11.01 18.58 35.19
N ALA A 189 10.52 18.50 36.42
CA ALA A 189 10.94 17.46 37.35
C ALA A 189 10.61 16.05 36.86
N VAL A 190 9.40 15.82 36.33
CA VAL A 190 8.98 14.51 35.80
C VAL A 190 9.78 14.14 34.55
N ARG A 191 10.02 15.10 33.65
CA ARG A 191 10.86 14.89 32.46
C ARG A 191 12.30 14.54 32.83
N ASP A 192 12.89 15.27 33.75
CA ASP A 192 14.27 15.06 34.18
C ASP A 192 14.43 13.73 34.96
N ALA A 193 13.33 13.24 35.57
CA ALA A 193 13.22 11.89 36.11
C ALA A 193 12.93 10.81 35.04
N GLY A 194 12.96 11.17 33.75
CA GLY A 194 12.74 10.26 32.63
C GLY A 194 11.34 9.68 32.61
N TRP A 195 10.32 10.45 33.02
CA TRP A 195 8.91 10.07 32.98
C TRP A 195 8.57 8.74 33.67
N ALA A 196 9.31 8.36 34.72
CA ALA A 196 9.06 7.12 35.45
C ALA A 196 7.62 7.07 36.04
N PRO A 197 6.96 5.90 36.04
CA PRO A 197 5.56 5.74 36.48
C PRO A 197 5.30 6.14 37.95
#